data_AF-A0A231HKD3-F1
#
_entry.id   AF-A0A231HKD3-F1
#
_cell.length_a   1.000
_cell.length_b   1.000
_cell.length_c   1.000
_cell.angle_alpha   90.00
_cell.angle_beta   90.00
_cell.angle_gamma   90.00
#
_symmetry.space_group_name_H-M   'P 1'
#
loop_
_entity.id
_entity.type
_entity.pdbx_description
1 polymer ?
#
loop_
_entity_poly.entity_id
_entity_poly.type
_entity_poly.pdbx_seq_one_letter_code
_entity_poly.pdbx_strand_id
1 'polypeptide(L)'
;MFQISRRFLPALVLVACGGLHAPTTLAQSASANGPLFIDPPQADEGWQGLANVLDALTPSVDTSIPMTPSDITNRIAHMLNDGRSQEALEVIEKRQAQRNASGEIGQDVQLMFLRARALAANGKTNEAVDAYLAMTTDYPELPEPWNNLASLYIKQQKIDMAYDALTMALRADPNYTTAKANLAQVHLLKAYALYREAESAGMRAAAARAQAVQSILQR
;
A
#
# COMPACT_ATOMS: atom_id res chain seq x y z
N MET A 1 12.99 39.40 70.99
CA MET A 1 12.91 40.87 71.18
C MET A 1 13.10 41.51 69.81
N PHE A 2 12.35 42.57 69.53
CA PHE A 2 12.17 43.32 68.26
C PHE A 2 11.14 42.80 67.25
N GLN A 3 9.96 43.44 67.33
CA GLN A 3 9.06 43.72 66.21
C GLN A 3 9.70 44.72 65.24
N ILE A 4 9.27 44.72 63.97
CA ILE A 4 8.90 45.92 63.20
C ILE A 4 7.97 45.51 62.03
N SER A 5 6.86 46.21 61.95
CA SER A 5 5.79 46.13 60.95
C SER A 5 6.13 46.93 59.67
N ARG A 6 5.50 46.62 58.53
CA ARG A 6 4.98 47.56 57.50
C ARG A 6 4.42 46.76 56.30
N ARG A 7 3.09 46.77 56.07
CA ARG A 7 2.26 47.70 55.28
C ARG A 7 2.06 47.24 53.82
N PHE A 8 0.81 46.91 53.53
CA PHE A 8 0.21 46.73 52.21
C PHE A 8 0.29 48.00 51.35
N LEU A 9 0.62 47.82 50.06
CA LEU A 9 0.12 48.60 48.94
C LEU A 9 -0.04 47.65 47.74
N PRO A 10 -1.19 47.58 47.05
CA PRO A 10 -1.33 46.80 45.83
C PRO A 10 -0.86 47.64 44.63
N ALA A 11 0.15 47.16 43.91
CA ALA A 11 0.53 47.71 42.62
C ALA A 11 -0.29 47.05 41.52
N LEU A 12 -1.21 47.83 40.96
CA LEU A 12 -1.89 47.60 39.70
C LEU A 12 -0.84 47.48 38.58
N VAL A 13 -0.75 46.33 37.91
CA VAL A 13 0.03 46.20 36.67
C VAL A 13 -0.88 45.70 35.57
N LEU A 14 -0.92 46.50 34.51
CA LEU A 14 -1.69 46.33 33.29
C LEU A 14 -1.36 45.03 32.55
N VAL A 15 -2.42 44.50 31.95
CA VAL A 15 -2.44 43.52 30.87
C VAL A 15 -1.54 43.96 29.70
N ALA A 16 -0.65 43.08 29.28
CA ALA A 16 -0.09 43.05 27.93
C ALA A 16 -0.16 41.61 27.40
N CYS A 17 -1.22 41.31 26.65
CA CYS A 17 -1.36 40.07 25.89
C CYS A 17 -0.31 40.03 24.76
N GLY A 18 0.82 39.37 25.00
CA GLY A 18 1.75 38.95 23.96
C GLY A 18 1.34 37.59 23.40
N GLY A 19 0.53 37.60 22.34
CA GLY A 19 0.14 36.38 21.63
C GLY A 19 1.31 35.79 20.85
N LEU A 20 1.96 34.77 21.40
CA LEU A 20 2.81 33.85 20.66
C LEU A 20 1.91 32.93 19.84
N HIS A 21 1.66 33.29 18.59
CA HIS A 21 1.11 32.38 17.60
C HIS A 21 2.25 31.48 17.10
N ALA A 22 2.33 30.27 17.65
CA ALA A 22 2.97 29.18 16.93
C ALA A 22 2.11 28.88 15.69
N PRO A 23 2.70 28.67 14.50
CA PRO A 23 1.93 28.19 13.36
C PRO A 23 1.55 26.74 13.66
N THR A 24 0.33 26.55 14.15
CA THR A 24 -0.33 25.25 14.14
C THR A 24 -0.44 24.86 12.67
N THR A 25 0.44 23.99 12.20
CA THR A 25 0.22 23.25 10.97
C THR A 25 -0.99 22.35 11.22
N LEU A 26 -2.18 22.91 10.98
CA LEU A 26 -3.37 22.15 10.67
C LEU A 26 -3.10 21.46 9.32
N ALA A 27 -2.34 20.36 9.38
CA ALA A 27 -2.58 19.27 8.45
C ALA A 27 -4.03 18.89 8.71
N GLN A 28 -4.93 19.41 7.87
CA GLN A 28 -6.33 19.07 7.85
C GLN A 28 -6.42 17.56 7.94
N SER A 29 -6.98 17.08 9.04
CA SER A 29 -7.66 15.81 9.08
C SER A 29 -8.69 15.85 7.95
N ALA A 30 -8.30 15.40 6.76
CA ALA A 30 -9.24 15.07 5.71
C ALA A 30 -10.28 14.17 6.39
N SER A 31 -11.50 14.69 6.51
CA SER A 31 -12.53 14.16 7.39
C SER A 31 -12.58 12.64 7.27
N ALA A 32 -12.23 11.94 8.37
CA ALA A 32 -12.41 10.50 8.47
C ALA A 32 -13.87 10.12 8.14
N ASN A 33 -14.82 11.04 8.28
CA ASN A 33 -16.24 10.82 8.02
C ASN A 33 -16.69 11.12 6.58
N GLY A 34 -15.79 11.48 5.66
CA GLY A 34 -16.15 11.75 4.26
C GLY A 34 -16.24 10.47 3.39
N PRO A 35 -16.88 10.52 2.21
CA PRO A 35 -17.03 9.36 1.32
C PRO A 35 -15.68 8.86 0.80
N LEU A 36 -15.49 7.53 0.73
CA LEU A 36 -14.23 6.95 0.25
C LEU A 36 -13.95 7.23 -1.22
N PHE A 37 -15.00 7.25 -2.04
CA PHE A 37 -14.92 7.47 -3.47
C PHE A 37 -15.77 8.66 -3.88
N ILE A 38 -15.34 9.38 -4.92
CA ILE A 38 -16.05 10.56 -5.44
C ILE A 38 -17.15 10.14 -6.42
N ASP A 39 -16.92 9.09 -7.21
CA ASP A 39 -17.92 8.58 -8.17
C ASP A 39 -18.86 7.57 -7.50
N PRO A 40 -20.11 7.43 -7.98
CA PRO A 40 -21.06 6.47 -7.44
C PRO A 40 -20.51 5.03 -7.44
N PRO A 41 -20.98 4.17 -6.51
CA PRO A 41 -20.71 2.73 -6.59
C PRO A 41 -21.11 2.21 -7.97
N GLN A 42 -20.34 1.25 -8.51
CA GLN A 42 -20.77 0.55 -9.72
C GLN A 42 -22.02 -0.25 -9.37
N ALA A 43 -23.12 0.02 -10.09
CA ALA A 43 -24.41 -0.59 -9.81
C ALA A 43 -24.42 -2.05 -10.29
N ASP A 44 -24.83 -2.96 -9.41
CA ASP A 44 -25.39 -4.23 -9.86
C ASP A 44 -26.75 -3.91 -10.51
N GLU A 45 -26.86 -4.11 -11.83
CA GLU A 45 -28.02 -3.69 -12.64
C GLU A 45 -29.38 -4.15 -12.09
N GLY A 46 -29.40 -5.20 -11.25
CA GLY A 46 -30.63 -5.78 -10.68
C GLY A 46 -31.31 -4.98 -9.56
N TRP A 47 -30.57 -4.23 -8.74
CA TRP A 47 -31.14 -3.53 -7.57
C TRP A 47 -31.34 -2.03 -7.78
N GLN A 48 -30.68 -1.45 -8.77
CA GLN A 48 -30.78 -0.01 -9.07
C GLN A 48 -32.21 0.42 -9.42
N GLY A 49 -32.95 -0.44 -10.12
CA GLY A 49 -34.36 -0.18 -10.44
C GLY A 49 -35.24 -0.06 -9.20
N LEU A 50 -34.97 -0.85 -8.16
CA LEU A 50 -35.70 -0.78 -6.90
C LEU A 50 -35.30 0.47 -6.10
N ALA A 51 -34.01 0.78 -6.02
CA ALA A 51 -33.52 1.98 -5.34
C ALA A 51 -34.15 3.27 -5.92
N ASN A 52 -34.19 3.38 -7.25
CA ASN A 52 -34.81 4.52 -7.94
C ASN A 52 -36.32 4.67 -7.61
N VAL A 53 -37.04 3.55 -7.46
CA VAL A 53 -38.46 3.56 -7.09
C VAL A 53 -38.64 3.97 -5.62
N LEU A 54 -37.77 3.50 -4.72
CA LEU A 54 -37.80 3.88 -3.31
C LEU A 54 -37.46 5.37 -3.11
N ASP A 55 -36.48 5.90 -3.82
CA ASP A 55 -36.13 7.33 -3.80
C ASP A 55 -37.28 8.21 -4.29
N ALA A 56 -38.02 7.77 -5.30
CA ALA A 56 -39.18 8.50 -5.82
C ALA A 56 -40.36 8.56 -4.84
N LEU A 57 -40.50 7.55 -3.96
CA LEU A 57 -41.59 7.45 -2.99
C LEU A 57 -41.23 8.08 -1.64
N THR A 58 -39.96 7.98 -1.23
CA THR A 58 -39.47 8.47 0.07
C THR A 58 -38.08 9.11 -0.06
N PRO A 59 -37.97 10.32 -0.62
CA PRO A 59 -36.68 10.98 -0.90
C PRO A 59 -35.87 11.38 0.34
N SER A 60 -36.39 11.20 1.56
CA SER A 60 -35.73 11.56 2.82
C SER A 60 -34.99 10.39 3.49
N VAL A 61 -35.10 9.17 2.95
CA VAL A 61 -34.37 7.99 3.45
C VAL A 61 -33.18 7.77 2.54
N ASP A 62 -31.98 7.71 3.12
CA ASP A 62 -30.79 7.26 2.40
C ASP A 62 -30.96 5.77 2.09
N THR A 63 -31.36 5.46 0.87
CA THR A 63 -31.55 4.10 0.37
C THR A 63 -30.25 3.49 -0.15
N SER A 64 -29.13 4.23 -0.10
CA SER A 64 -27.85 3.73 -0.59
C SER A 64 -27.41 2.54 0.26
N ILE A 65 -27.17 1.41 -0.42
CA ILE A 65 -26.58 0.24 0.24
C ILE A 65 -25.12 0.60 0.54
N PRO A 66 -24.69 0.59 1.82
CA PRO A 66 -23.31 0.86 2.15
C PRO A 66 -22.42 -0.20 1.49
N MET A 67 -21.34 0.23 0.85
CA MET A 67 -20.39 -0.69 0.20
C MET A 67 -19.85 -1.70 1.21
N THR A 68 -19.77 -2.96 0.82
CA THR A 68 -19.10 -3.98 1.64
C THR A 68 -17.58 -3.75 1.64
N PRO A 69 -16.84 -4.29 2.63
CA PRO A 69 -15.38 -4.25 2.61
C PRO A 69 -14.78 -4.81 1.30
N SER A 70 -15.38 -5.87 0.76
CA SER A 70 -14.98 -6.46 -0.52
C SER A 70 -15.20 -5.49 -1.68
N ASP A 71 -16.34 -4.80 -1.76
CA ASP A 71 -16.60 -3.81 -2.83
C ASP A 71 -15.58 -2.67 -2.82
N ILE A 72 -15.22 -2.21 -1.62
CA ILE A 72 -14.20 -1.17 -1.43
C ILE A 72 -12.86 -1.66 -1.98
N THR A 73 -12.41 -2.85 -1.55
CA THR A 73 -11.12 -3.39 -1.99
C THR A 73 -11.09 -3.75 -3.48
N ASN A 74 -12.19 -4.24 -4.04
CA ASN A 74 -12.34 -4.51 -5.48
C ASN A 74 -12.21 -3.21 -6.28
N ARG A 75 -12.88 -2.14 -5.84
CA ARG A 75 -12.79 -0.84 -6.51
C ARG A 75 -11.39 -0.25 -6.45
N ILE A 76 -10.71 -0.35 -5.30
CA ILE A 76 -9.29 0.04 -5.16
C ILE A 76 -8.41 -0.79 -6.11
N ALA A 77 -8.65 -2.11 -6.20
CA ALA A 77 -7.91 -2.98 -7.12
C ALA A 77 -8.10 -2.57 -8.58
N HIS A 78 -9.33 -2.19 -8.99
CA HIS A 78 -9.60 -1.65 -10.31
C HIS A 78 -8.82 -0.34 -10.56
N MET A 79 -8.82 0.59 -9.62
CA MET A 79 -8.03 1.83 -9.73
C MET A 79 -6.54 1.54 -9.95
N LEU A 80 -5.98 0.56 -9.23
CA LEU A 80 -4.59 0.15 -9.42
C LEU A 80 -4.32 -0.45 -10.79
N ASN A 81 -5.26 -1.27 -11.30
CA ASN A 81 -5.14 -1.87 -12.63
C ASN A 81 -5.26 -0.82 -13.74
N ASP A 82 -6.01 0.27 -13.50
CA ASP A 82 -6.16 1.42 -14.41
C ASP A 82 -4.97 2.40 -14.33
N GLY A 83 -3.95 2.11 -13.50
CA GLY A 83 -2.79 2.99 -13.30
C GLY A 83 -3.07 4.21 -12.42
N ARG A 84 -4.26 4.32 -11.82
CA ARG A 84 -4.65 5.38 -10.87
C ARG A 84 -4.08 5.10 -9.48
N SER A 85 -2.78 4.84 -9.39
CA SER A 85 -2.13 4.38 -8.16
C SER A 85 -2.08 5.42 -7.05
N GLN A 86 -1.98 6.69 -7.40
CA GLN A 86 -1.97 7.78 -6.42
C GLN A 86 -3.36 7.95 -5.78
N GLU A 87 -4.41 7.99 -6.62
CA GLU A 87 -5.80 8.05 -6.13
C GLU A 87 -6.14 6.81 -5.27
N ALA A 88 -5.70 5.62 -5.68
CA ALA A 88 -5.90 4.41 -4.90
C ALA A 88 -5.24 4.50 -3.52
N LEU A 89 -4.03 5.07 -3.43
CA LEU A 89 -3.32 5.24 -2.16
C LEU A 89 -4.07 6.21 -1.22
N GLU A 90 -4.61 7.29 -1.75
CA GLU A 90 -5.42 8.26 -0.97
C GLU A 90 -6.69 7.62 -0.41
N VAL A 91 -7.39 6.82 -1.23
CA VAL A 91 -8.57 6.05 -0.78
C VAL A 91 -8.20 5.05 0.32
N ILE A 92 -7.07 4.34 0.16
CA ILE A 92 -6.58 3.38 1.15
C ILE A 92 -6.27 4.07 2.48
N GLU A 93 -5.57 5.21 2.46
CA GLU A 93 -5.24 5.96 3.67
C GLU A 93 -6.50 6.46 4.39
N LYS A 94 -7.48 6.95 3.63
CA LYS A 94 -8.77 7.36 4.17
C LYS A 94 -9.54 6.18 4.79
N ARG A 95 -9.56 5.02 4.13
CA ARG A 95 -10.18 3.80 4.67
C ARG A 95 -9.49 3.36 5.96
N GLN A 96 -8.16 3.40 6.01
CA GLN A 96 -7.42 3.06 7.22
C GLN A 96 -7.75 4.04 8.37
N ALA A 97 -7.83 5.34 8.10
CA ALA A 97 -8.22 6.33 9.09
C ALA A 97 -9.64 6.10 9.61
N GLN A 98 -10.59 5.73 8.74
CA GLN A 98 -11.96 5.36 9.12
C GLN A 98 -12.00 4.16 10.07
N ARG A 99 -11.29 3.09 9.72
CA ARG A 99 -11.22 1.87 10.55
C ARG A 99 -10.61 2.15 11.92
N ASN A 100 -9.56 2.96 11.96
CA ASN A 100 -8.93 3.38 13.20
C ASN A 100 -9.89 4.23 14.06
N ALA A 101 -10.64 5.13 13.44
CA ALA A 101 -11.60 5.99 14.13
C ALA A 101 -12.84 5.22 14.63
N SER A 102 -13.29 4.20 13.91
CA SER A 102 -14.39 3.33 14.34
C SER A 102 -13.99 2.32 15.41
N GLY A 103 -12.68 2.22 15.72
CA GLY A 103 -12.17 1.23 16.68
C GLY A 103 -12.29 -0.21 16.18
N GLU A 104 -12.35 -0.42 14.85
CA GLU A 104 -12.33 -1.76 14.27
C GLU A 104 -11.05 -2.49 14.69
N ILE A 105 -11.22 -3.65 15.33
CA ILE A 105 -10.12 -4.49 15.78
C ILE A 105 -9.77 -5.48 14.65
N GLY A 106 -8.47 -5.61 14.35
CA GLY A 106 -7.95 -6.55 13.36
C GLY A 106 -7.41 -5.88 12.10
N GLN A 107 -6.49 -6.58 11.42
CA GLN A 107 -5.90 -6.11 10.17
C GLN A 107 -6.80 -6.46 8.99
N ASP A 108 -6.89 -5.55 8.02
CA ASP A 108 -7.51 -5.82 6.72
C ASP A 108 -6.38 -6.21 5.76
N VAL A 109 -6.08 -7.50 5.69
CA VAL A 109 -4.93 -8.04 4.95
C VAL A 109 -5.02 -7.70 3.47
N GLN A 110 -6.24 -7.70 2.91
CA GLN A 110 -6.46 -7.31 1.51
C GLN A 110 -6.14 -5.84 1.30
N LEU A 111 -6.59 -4.95 2.21
CA LEU A 111 -6.26 -3.53 2.14
C LEU A 111 -4.74 -3.27 2.30
N MET A 112 -4.06 -4.02 3.17
CA MET A 112 -2.61 -3.95 3.33
C MET A 112 -1.88 -4.35 2.04
N PHE A 113 -2.32 -5.44 1.40
CA PHE A 113 -1.78 -5.89 0.13
C PHE A 113 -1.97 -4.83 -0.96
N LEU A 114 -3.16 -4.25 -1.06
CA LEU A 114 -3.46 -3.17 -2.01
C LEU A 114 -2.62 -1.91 -1.73
N ARG A 115 -2.37 -1.58 -0.45
CA ARG A 115 -1.45 -0.51 -0.07
C ARG A 115 -0.03 -0.76 -0.57
N ALA A 116 0.52 -1.96 -0.36
CA ALA A 116 1.85 -2.32 -0.84
C ALA A 116 1.94 -2.26 -2.37
N ARG A 117 0.90 -2.72 -3.08
CA ARG A 117 0.78 -2.57 -4.54
C ARG A 117 0.74 -1.10 -4.98
N ALA A 118 -0.03 -0.26 -4.29
CA ALA A 118 -0.12 1.17 -4.57
C ALA A 118 1.22 1.88 -4.36
N LEU A 119 1.93 1.58 -3.27
CA LEU A 119 3.28 2.11 -3.01
C LEU A 119 4.25 1.73 -4.12
N ALA A 120 4.26 0.45 -4.53
CA ALA A 120 5.11 -0.03 -5.62
C ALA A 120 4.79 0.67 -6.96
N ALA A 121 3.51 0.85 -7.29
CA ALA A 121 3.07 1.51 -8.51
C ALA A 121 3.43 3.00 -8.54
N ASN A 122 3.45 3.66 -7.38
CA ASN A 122 3.87 5.06 -7.24
C ASN A 122 5.41 5.22 -7.12
N GLY A 123 6.19 4.17 -7.37
CA GLY A 123 7.65 4.22 -7.31
C GLY A 123 8.24 4.27 -5.89
N LYS A 124 7.41 4.21 -4.85
CA LYS A 124 7.80 4.13 -3.43
C LYS A 124 8.28 2.72 -3.09
N THR A 125 9.36 2.31 -3.76
CA THR A 125 9.84 0.92 -3.81
C THR A 125 10.24 0.41 -2.43
N ASN A 126 10.93 1.22 -1.62
CA ASN A 126 11.37 0.80 -0.29
C ASN A 126 10.19 0.62 0.66
N GLU A 127 9.24 1.56 0.67
CA GLU A 127 8.01 1.45 1.48
C GLU A 127 7.18 0.21 1.09
N ALA A 128 7.12 -0.12 -0.20
CA ALA A 128 6.46 -1.34 -0.67
C ALA A 128 7.19 -2.61 -0.23
N VAL A 129 8.52 -2.63 -0.28
CA VAL A 129 9.33 -3.75 0.24
C VAL A 129 9.07 -3.94 1.74
N ASP A 130 9.09 -2.88 2.53
CA ASP A 130 8.85 -2.95 3.97
C ASP A 130 7.42 -3.47 4.27
N ALA A 131 6.42 -3.00 3.51
CA ALA A 131 5.04 -3.47 3.63
C ALA A 131 4.90 -4.97 3.30
N TYR A 132 5.51 -5.42 2.19
CA TYR A 132 5.48 -6.85 1.85
C TYR A 132 6.27 -7.70 2.86
N LEU A 133 7.40 -7.22 3.37
CA LEU A 133 8.16 -7.94 4.40
C LEU A 133 7.36 -8.14 5.68
N ALA A 134 6.65 -7.09 6.13
CA ALA A 134 5.73 -7.21 7.27
C ALA A 134 4.65 -8.26 6.98
N MET A 135 4.02 -8.22 5.81
CA MET A 135 3.02 -9.23 5.42
C MET A 135 3.60 -10.64 5.38
N THR A 136 4.81 -10.84 4.86
CA THR A 136 5.44 -12.16 4.83
C THR A 136 5.85 -12.69 6.20
N THR A 137 5.96 -11.80 7.19
CA THR A 137 6.24 -12.16 8.59
C THR A 137 4.95 -12.55 9.31
N ASP A 138 3.90 -11.74 9.15
CA ASP A 138 2.64 -11.90 9.87
C ASP A 138 1.71 -12.95 9.20
N TYR A 139 1.84 -13.12 7.88
CA TYR A 139 1.00 -13.98 7.02
C TYR A 139 1.85 -14.81 6.05
N PRO A 140 2.77 -15.66 6.54
CA PRO A 140 3.70 -16.41 5.70
C PRO A 140 3.03 -17.40 4.74
N GLU A 141 1.78 -17.79 4.99
CA GLU A 141 0.95 -18.67 4.17
C GLU A 141 0.39 -17.99 2.91
N LEU A 142 0.48 -16.67 2.81
CA LEU A 142 0.01 -15.93 1.63
C LEU A 142 1.11 -15.90 0.56
N PRO A 143 0.90 -16.51 -0.62
CA PRO A 143 1.92 -16.55 -1.65
C PRO A 143 2.11 -15.20 -2.39
N GLU A 144 1.11 -14.34 -2.42
CA GLU A 144 1.12 -13.10 -3.19
C GLU A 144 2.12 -12.05 -2.67
N PRO A 145 2.25 -11.78 -1.35
CA PRO A 145 3.27 -10.87 -0.82
C PRO A 145 4.69 -11.31 -1.19
N TRP A 146 5.00 -12.61 -1.08
CA TRP A 146 6.29 -13.17 -1.47
C TRP A 146 6.58 -12.95 -2.97
N ASN A 147 5.60 -13.22 -3.84
CA ASN A 147 5.74 -13.02 -5.28
C ASN A 147 5.95 -11.54 -5.67
N ASN A 148 5.24 -10.61 -5.02
CA ASN A 148 5.41 -9.18 -5.27
C ASN A 148 6.75 -8.66 -4.73
N LEU A 149 7.18 -9.13 -3.56
CA LEU A 149 8.50 -8.83 -3.00
C LEU A 149 9.61 -9.27 -3.95
N ALA A 150 9.49 -10.46 -4.54
CA ALA A 150 10.44 -10.94 -5.56
C ALA A 150 10.50 -10.04 -6.79
N SER A 151 9.34 -9.57 -7.27
CA SER A 151 9.27 -8.64 -8.41
C SER A 151 10.01 -7.33 -8.12
N LEU A 152 9.91 -6.82 -6.89
CA LEU A 152 10.67 -5.64 -6.45
C LEU A 152 12.18 -5.91 -6.33
N TYR A 153 12.56 -7.09 -5.85
CA TYR A 153 13.97 -7.49 -5.80
C TYR A 153 14.60 -7.68 -7.18
N ILE A 154 13.87 -8.23 -8.16
CA ILE A 154 14.31 -8.30 -9.56
C ILE A 154 14.61 -6.90 -10.10
N LYS A 155 13.69 -5.93 -9.89
CA LYS A 155 13.90 -4.53 -10.29
C LYS A 155 15.12 -3.88 -9.64
N GLN A 156 15.45 -4.28 -8.42
CA GLN A 156 16.64 -3.83 -7.68
C GLN A 156 17.91 -4.64 -7.99
N GLN A 157 17.86 -5.59 -8.94
CA GLN A 157 18.95 -6.53 -9.25
C GLN A 157 19.37 -7.43 -8.06
N LYS A 158 18.53 -7.57 -7.03
CA LYS A 158 18.73 -8.44 -5.87
C LYS A 158 18.25 -9.86 -6.17
N ILE A 159 18.91 -10.52 -7.13
CA ILE A 159 18.41 -11.77 -7.75
C ILE A 159 18.31 -12.94 -6.76
N ASP A 160 19.23 -13.04 -5.80
CA ASP A 160 19.15 -14.10 -4.77
C ASP A 160 17.98 -13.90 -3.82
N MET A 161 17.72 -12.67 -3.39
CA MET A 161 16.55 -12.38 -2.55
C MET A 161 15.23 -12.64 -3.30
N ALA A 162 15.19 -12.38 -4.61
CA ALA A 162 14.04 -12.71 -5.44
C ALA A 162 13.81 -14.23 -5.51
N TYR A 163 14.90 -15.01 -5.64
CA TYR A 163 14.84 -16.47 -5.63
C TYR A 163 14.25 -17.02 -4.31
N ASP A 164 14.73 -16.51 -3.18
CA ASP A 164 14.28 -16.95 -1.85
C ASP A 164 12.79 -16.62 -1.65
N ALA A 165 12.37 -15.40 -2.01
CA ALA A 165 10.98 -14.99 -1.92
C ALA A 165 10.06 -15.86 -2.79
N LEU A 166 10.43 -16.16 -4.05
CA LEU A 166 9.62 -17.02 -4.92
C LEU A 166 9.59 -18.47 -4.44
N THR A 167 10.66 -18.95 -3.84
CA THR A 167 10.69 -20.26 -3.19
C THR A 167 9.70 -20.31 -2.03
N MET A 168 9.61 -19.23 -1.23
CA MET A 168 8.61 -19.12 -0.17
C MET A 168 7.18 -19.05 -0.73
N ALA A 169 6.95 -18.29 -1.82
CA ALA A 169 5.65 -18.26 -2.50
C ALA A 169 5.19 -19.66 -2.93
N LEU A 170 6.11 -20.47 -3.49
CA LEU A 170 5.81 -21.85 -3.92
C LEU A 170 5.73 -22.86 -2.77
N ARG A 171 6.29 -22.55 -1.60
CA ARG A 171 6.05 -23.33 -0.37
C ARG A 171 4.63 -23.09 0.16
N ALA A 172 4.17 -21.85 0.11
CA ALA A 172 2.81 -21.46 0.49
C ALA A 172 1.76 -22.03 -0.49
N ASP A 173 1.99 -21.88 -1.80
CA ASP A 173 1.17 -22.49 -2.84
C ASP A 173 2.04 -23.12 -3.95
N PRO A 174 2.22 -24.46 -3.94
CA PRO A 174 2.95 -25.19 -4.97
C PRO A 174 2.34 -25.08 -6.38
N ASN A 175 1.09 -24.65 -6.52
CA ASN A 175 0.40 -24.48 -7.79
C ASN A 175 0.41 -23.03 -8.31
N TYR A 176 1.05 -22.09 -7.60
CA TYR A 176 1.04 -20.69 -7.98
C TYR A 176 1.81 -20.40 -9.28
N THR A 177 1.09 -20.41 -10.40
CA THR A 177 1.66 -20.32 -11.76
C THR A 177 2.48 -19.05 -11.97
N THR A 178 2.02 -17.91 -11.43
CA THR A 178 2.75 -16.64 -11.53
C THR A 178 4.12 -16.72 -10.85
N ALA A 179 4.21 -17.33 -9.67
CA ALA A 179 5.49 -17.51 -8.98
C ALA A 179 6.42 -18.47 -9.74
N LYS A 180 5.89 -19.53 -10.38
CA LYS A 180 6.70 -20.42 -11.25
C LYS A 180 7.30 -19.67 -12.43
N ALA A 181 6.51 -18.83 -13.10
CA ALA A 181 6.98 -18.02 -14.22
C ALA A 181 8.06 -17.02 -13.78
N ASN A 182 7.83 -16.32 -12.66
CA ASN A 182 8.81 -15.40 -12.09
C ASN A 182 10.09 -16.12 -11.65
N LEU A 183 10.00 -17.34 -11.12
CA LEU A 183 11.16 -18.13 -10.71
C LEU A 183 11.98 -18.60 -11.93
N ALA A 184 11.31 -18.96 -13.03
CA ALA A 184 11.98 -19.24 -14.30
C ALA A 184 12.76 -18.02 -14.80
N GLN A 185 12.19 -16.82 -14.73
CA GLN A 185 12.89 -15.58 -15.06
C GLN A 185 14.11 -15.35 -14.15
N VAL A 186 13.99 -15.59 -12.85
CA VAL A 186 15.13 -15.52 -11.90
C VAL A 186 16.23 -16.52 -12.27
N HIS A 187 15.89 -17.74 -12.67
CA HIS A 187 16.88 -18.72 -13.14
C HIS A 187 17.59 -18.26 -14.41
N LEU A 188 16.88 -17.63 -15.35
CA LEU A 188 17.49 -17.04 -16.54
C LEU A 188 18.45 -15.91 -16.16
N LEU A 189 18.08 -15.03 -15.22
CA LEU A 189 18.96 -13.96 -14.74
C LEU A 189 20.24 -14.51 -14.09
N LYS A 190 20.13 -15.56 -13.26
CA LYS A 190 21.28 -16.25 -12.66
C LYS A 190 22.17 -16.89 -13.72
N ALA A 191 21.58 -17.59 -14.70
CA ALA A 191 22.32 -18.20 -15.80
C ALA A 191 23.06 -17.16 -16.63
N TYR A 192 22.42 -16.02 -16.93
CA TYR A 192 23.05 -14.91 -17.63
C TYR A 192 24.29 -14.39 -16.88
N ALA A 193 24.17 -14.14 -15.57
CA ALA A 193 25.28 -13.69 -14.74
C ALA A 193 26.46 -14.68 -14.76
N LEU A 194 26.19 -15.98 -14.58
CA LEU A 194 27.22 -17.02 -14.61
C LEU A 194 27.92 -17.14 -15.96
N TYR A 195 27.18 -17.01 -17.08
CA TYR A 195 27.82 -17.02 -18.40
C TYR A 195 28.70 -15.79 -18.63
N ARG A 196 28.31 -14.62 -18.13
CA ARG A 196 29.13 -13.40 -18.20
C ARG A 196 30.40 -13.53 -17.36
N GLU A 197 30.33 -14.14 -16.19
CA GLU A 197 31.50 -14.46 -15.36
C GLU A 197 32.43 -15.46 -16.05
N ALA A 198 31.89 -16.54 -16.61
CA ALA A 198 32.69 -17.52 -17.35
C ALA A 198 33.38 -16.91 -18.59
N GLU A 199 32.69 -16.01 -19.29
CA GLU A 199 33.24 -15.25 -20.41
C GLU A 199 34.43 -14.40 -19.96
N SER A 200 34.31 -13.65 -18.86
CA SER A 200 35.40 -12.82 -18.34
C SER A 200 36.59 -13.65 -17.84
N ALA A 201 36.34 -14.88 -17.38
CA ALA A 201 37.36 -15.88 -17.05
C ALA A 201 38.01 -16.55 -18.28
N GLY A 202 37.63 -16.17 -19.50
CA GLY A 202 38.27 -16.61 -20.75
C GLY A 202 37.54 -17.74 -21.49
N MET A 203 36.39 -18.20 -21.01
CA MET A 203 35.57 -19.18 -21.72
C MET A 203 34.82 -18.51 -22.87
N ARG A 204 35.45 -18.37 -24.04
CA ARG A 204 34.86 -17.71 -25.22
C ARG A 204 33.47 -18.23 -25.62
N ALA A 205 33.22 -19.53 -25.42
CA ALA A 205 31.91 -20.13 -25.71
C ALA A 205 30.78 -19.65 -24.77
N ALA A 206 31.10 -19.04 -23.63
CA ALA A 206 30.12 -18.51 -22.68
C ALA A 206 29.45 -17.24 -23.21
N ALA A 207 30.14 -16.42 -24.01
CA ALA A 207 29.59 -15.20 -24.61
C ALA A 207 28.32 -15.48 -25.44
N ALA A 208 28.39 -16.50 -26.31
CA ALA A 208 27.24 -16.91 -27.13
C ALA A 208 26.04 -17.38 -26.28
N ARG A 209 26.32 -18.05 -25.15
CA ARG A 209 25.27 -18.49 -24.21
C ARG A 209 24.66 -17.34 -23.44
N ALA A 210 25.48 -16.39 -22.98
CA ALA A 210 24.99 -15.16 -22.34
C ALA A 210 24.05 -14.39 -23.29
N GLN A 211 24.44 -14.23 -24.56
CA GLN A 211 23.62 -13.56 -25.58
C GLN A 211 22.28 -14.29 -25.81
N ALA A 212 22.30 -15.62 -25.85
CA ALA A 212 21.07 -16.40 -26.02
C ALA A 212 20.11 -16.21 -24.84
N VAL A 213 20.60 -16.28 -23.60
CA VAL A 213 19.78 -16.05 -22.40
C VAL A 213 19.25 -14.61 -22.36
N GLN A 214 20.09 -13.62 -22.68
CA GLN A 214 19.68 -12.22 -22.75
C GLN A 214 18.53 -12.01 -23.75
N SER A 215 18.55 -12.69 -24.89
CA SER A 215 17.48 -12.60 -25.89
C SER A 215 16.14 -13.15 -25.40
N ILE A 216 16.15 -14.12 -24.48
CA ILE A 216 14.93 -14.65 -23.84
C ILE A 216 14.40 -13.63 -22.82
N LEU A 217 15.29 -13.00 -22.05
CA LEU A 217 14.93 -12.00 -21.04
C LEU A 217 14.36 -10.69 -21.62
N GLN A 218 14.58 -10.42 -22.90
CA GLN A 218 14.11 -9.20 -23.59
C GLN A 218 12.79 -9.37 -24.36
N ARG A 219 12.23 -10.58 -24.39
CA ARG A 219 10.93 -10.87 -25.02
C ARG A 219 9.79 -10.67 -24.03
#